data_AF-A0A8T4A9P9-F1
#
_entry.id   AF-A0A8T4A9P9-F1
#
_cell.length_a   1.000
_cell.length_b   1.000
_cell.length_c   1.000
_cell.angle_alpha   90.00
_cell.angle_beta   90.00
_cell.angle_gamma   90.00
#
_symmetry.space_group_name_H-M   'P 1'
#
loop_
_entity.id
_entity.type
_entity.pdbx_description
1 polymer ?
#
loop_
_entity_poly.entity_id
_entity_poly.type
_entity_poly.pdbx_seq_one_letter_code
_entity_poly.pdbx_strand_id
1 'polypeptide(L)'
;MAKLETIINEEKLEQWCERLPQCRSFLENFFMTCGPYPRAVNYFNYRLDIVGYIEVHPSWAQYADNLIEAFDDISKDAKEFM
;
A
#
# COMPACT_ATOMS: atom_id res chain seq x y z
N MET A 1 8.99 20.54 -14.03
CA MET A 1 9.26 19.09 -13.85
C MET A 1 7.96 18.45 -13.46
N ALA A 2 7.51 17.40 -14.17
CA ALA A 2 6.32 16.64 -13.77
C ALA A 2 6.54 16.06 -12.36
N LYS A 3 5.61 16.32 -11.44
CA LYS A 3 5.62 15.71 -10.11
C LYS A 3 4.98 14.32 -10.27
N LEU A 4 5.73 13.28 -9.95
CA LEU A 4 5.20 11.92 -9.93
C LEU A 4 4.55 11.70 -8.56
N GLU A 5 3.24 11.46 -8.57
CA GLU A 5 2.48 11.13 -7.36
C GLU A 5 1.88 9.74 -7.49
N THR A 6 1.60 9.11 -6.35
CA THR A 6 0.97 7.79 -6.32
C THR A 6 -0.54 7.96 -6.44
N ILE A 7 -1.17 7.33 -7.44
CA ILE A 7 -2.62 7.24 -7.53
C ILE A 7 -3.07 5.92 -6.88
N ILE A 8 -4.15 6.01 -6.12
CA ILE A 8 -4.80 4.88 -5.45
C ILE A 8 -6.01 4.43 -6.28
N ASN A 9 -6.08 3.13 -6.53
CA ASN A 9 -7.24 2.48 -7.10
C ASN A 9 -8.16 2.00 -5.98
N GLU A 10 -9.18 2.80 -5.66
CA GLU A 10 -10.12 2.54 -4.56
C GLU A 10 -10.89 1.22 -4.72
N GLU A 11 -11.23 0.83 -5.96
CA GLU A 11 -11.91 -0.44 -6.22
C GLU A 11 -11.01 -1.63 -5.84
N LYS A 12 -9.73 -1.56 -6.21
CA LYS A 12 -8.76 -2.58 -5.83
C LYS A 12 -8.50 -2.60 -4.33
N LEU A 13 -8.49 -1.44 -3.69
CA LEU A 13 -8.37 -1.36 -2.23
C LEU A 13 -9.51 -2.12 -1.55
N GLU A 14 -10.77 -1.87 -1.93
CA GLU A 14 -11.90 -2.58 -1.32
C GLU A 14 -11.84 -4.10 -1.60
N GLN A 15 -11.50 -4.52 -2.83
CA GLN A 15 -11.32 -5.94 -3.16
C GLN A 15 -10.28 -6.62 -2.26
N TRP A 16 -9.16 -5.93 -1.99
CA TRP A 16 -8.12 -6.46 -1.10
C TRP A 16 -8.54 -6.45 0.37
N CYS A 17 -9.31 -5.45 0.81
CA CYS A 17 -9.90 -5.41 2.16
C CYS A 17 -10.92 -6.55 2.38
N GLU A 18 -11.69 -6.92 1.37
CA GLU A 18 -12.59 -8.08 1.40
C GLU A 18 -11.82 -9.41 1.40
N ARG A 19 -10.73 -9.50 0.60
CA ARG A 19 -9.87 -10.69 0.51
C ARG A 19 -9.08 -10.93 1.80
N LEU A 20 -8.63 -9.87 2.47
CA LEU A 20 -7.80 -9.90 3.68
C LEU A 20 -8.43 -9.07 4.81
N PRO A 21 -9.55 -9.50 5.39
CA PRO A 21 -10.24 -8.72 6.42
C PRO A 21 -9.37 -8.48 7.66
N GLN A 22 -8.42 -9.36 7.96
CA GLN A 22 -7.45 -9.19 9.05
C GLN A 22 -6.50 -8.01 8.81
N CYS A 23 -6.25 -7.69 7.54
CA CYS A 23 -5.35 -6.61 7.13
C CYS A 23 -6.07 -5.32 6.74
N ARG A 24 -7.41 -5.30 6.77
CA ARG A 24 -8.24 -4.17 6.31
C ARG A 24 -7.74 -2.83 6.86
N SER A 25 -7.59 -2.70 8.18
CA SER A 25 -7.16 -1.46 8.80
C SER A 25 -5.74 -1.06 8.40
N PHE A 26 -4.84 -2.01 8.17
CA PHE A 26 -3.49 -1.71 7.69
C PHE A 26 -3.52 -1.16 6.25
N LEU A 27 -4.28 -1.80 5.37
CA LEU A 27 -4.48 -1.37 3.99
C LEU A 27 -5.12 0.03 3.93
N GLU A 28 -6.28 0.20 4.58
CA GLU A 28 -6.99 1.48 4.62
C GLU A 28 -6.10 2.60 5.18
N ASN A 29 -5.45 2.38 6.33
CA ASN A 29 -4.60 3.40 6.94
C ASN A 29 -3.45 3.81 6.03
N PHE A 30 -2.74 2.85 5.44
CA PHE A 30 -1.63 3.18 4.57
C PHE A 30 -2.10 3.96 3.33
N PHE A 31 -3.14 3.48 2.64
CA PHE A 31 -3.56 4.10 1.38
C PHE A 31 -4.31 5.42 1.58
N MET A 32 -5.04 5.61 2.68
CA MET A 32 -5.68 6.88 3.02
C MET A 32 -4.68 7.96 3.47
N THR A 33 -3.54 7.55 4.03
CA THR A 33 -2.48 8.47 4.49
C THR A 33 -1.28 8.54 3.54
N CYS A 34 -1.38 7.84 2.41
CA CYS A 34 -0.34 7.77 1.40
C CYS A 34 -0.02 9.18 0.90
N GLY A 35 1.20 9.64 1.17
CA GLY A 35 1.60 10.99 0.81
C GLY A 35 1.74 11.18 -0.71
N PRO A 36 1.76 12.44 -1.19
CA PRO A 36 1.97 12.79 -2.59
C PRO A 36 3.44 12.60 -3.01
N TYR A 37 3.94 11.39 -2.79
CA TYR A 37 5.29 10.95 -3.09
C TYR A 37 5.29 10.05 -4.32
N PRO A 38 6.45 9.90 -4.98
CA PRO A 38 6.62 8.90 -6.02
C PRO A 38 6.29 7.51 -5.50
N ARG A 39 5.67 6.67 -6.33
CA ARG A 39 5.28 5.30 -5.98
C ARG A 39 6.42 4.49 -5.37
N ALA A 40 7.65 4.66 -5.85
CA ALA A 40 8.82 3.99 -5.30
C ALA A 40 9.09 4.35 -3.83
N VAL A 41 8.89 5.62 -3.45
CA VAL A 41 9.03 6.07 -2.05
C VAL A 41 7.92 5.47 -1.20
N ASN A 42 6.67 5.51 -1.68
CA ASN A 42 5.55 4.91 -0.98
C ASN A 42 5.68 3.39 -0.87
N TYR A 43 6.22 2.71 -1.88
CA TYR A 43 6.52 1.27 -1.81
C TYR A 43 7.52 0.95 -0.70
N PHE A 44 8.58 1.75 -0.61
CA PHE A 44 9.58 1.55 0.43
C PHE A 44 8.99 1.76 1.83
N ASN A 45 8.22 2.84 2.03
CA ASN A 45 7.53 3.09 3.29
C ASN A 45 6.56 1.94 3.64
N TYR A 46 5.77 1.49 2.67
CA TYR A 46 4.84 0.38 2.83
C TYR A 46 5.54 -0.91 3.28
N ARG A 47 6.67 -1.25 2.63
CA ARG A 47 7.46 -2.43 2.98
C ARG A 47 8.04 -2.32 4.39
N LEU A 48 8.50 -1.14 4.80
CA LEU A 48 8.96 -0.90 6.16
C LEU A 48 7.83 -1.07 7.18
N ASP A 49 6.65 -0.55 6.90
CA ASP A 49 5.49 -0.68 7.76
C ASP A 49 5.07 -2.16 7.92
N ILE A 50 5.09 -2.95 6.84
CA ILE A 50 4.85 -4.41 6.91
C ILE A 50 5.85 -5.07 7.86
N VAL A 51 7.15 -4.80 7.67
CA VAL A 51 8.21 -5.43 8.47
C VAL A 51 8.07 -5.05 9.94
N GLY A 52 7.89 -3.76 10.24
CA GLY A 52 7.70 -3.28 11.61
C GLY A 52 6.45 -3.86 12.27
N TYR A 53 5.36 -3.99 11.51
CA TYR A 53 4.13 -4.58 12.03
C TYR A 53 4.30 -6.08 12.34
N ILE A 54 5.00 -6.82 11.47
CA ILE A 54 5.30 -8.25 11.68
C ILE A 54 6.24 -8.45 12.87
N GLU A 55 7.22 -7.56 13.08
CA GLU A 55 8.12 -7.64 14.24
C GLU A 55 7.34 -7.60 15.56
N VAL A 56 6.29 -6.76 15.63
CA VAL A 56 5.39 -6.67 16.79
C VAL A 56 4.33 -7.79 16.79
N HIS A 57 3.90 -8.25 15.62
CA HIS A 57 2.86 -9.25 15.44
C HIS A 57 3.34 -10.40 14.53
N PRO A 58 4.18 -11.35 15.01
CA PRO A 58 4.81 -12.34 14.15
C PRO A 58 3.84 -13.23 13.34
N SER A 59 2.60 -13.40 13.83
CA SER A 59 1.55 -14.13 13.11
C SER A 59 1.13 -13.48 11.78
N TRP A 60 1.47 -12.21 11.56
CA TRP A 60 1.20 -11.51 10.31
C TRP A 60 2.18 -11.83 9.18
N ALA A 61 3.27 -12.54 9.46
CA ALA A 61 4.23 -12.95 8.43
C ALA A 61 3.57 -13.71 7.26
N GLN A 62 2.50 -14.46 7.56
CA GLN A 62 1.72 -15.19 6.55
C GLN A 62 1.00 -14.28 5.53
N TYR A 63 0.81 -12.99 5.82
CA TYR A 63 0.13 -12.04 4.94
C TYR A 63 1.10 -11.17 4.12
N ALA A 64 2.41 -11.24 4.39
CA ALA A 64 3.40 -10.32 3.81
C ALA A 64 3.37 -10.31 2.28
N ASP A 65 3.35 -11.48 1.65
CA ASP A 65 3.34 -11.58 0.18
C ASP A 65 2.05 -11.00 -0.42
N ASN A 66 0.91 -11.28 0.20
CA ASN A 66 -0.39 -10.74 -0.24
C ASN A 66 -0.45 -9.21 -0.08
N LEU A 67 0.13 -8.66 0.99
CA LEU A 67 0.20 -7.21 1.19
C LEU A 67 1.08 -6.55 0.12
N ILE A 68 2.21 -7.18 -0.22
CA ILE A 68 3.07 -6.69 -1.31
C ILE A 68 2.32 -6.69 -2.65
N GLU A 69 1.60 -7.76 -2.97
CA GLU A 69 0.74 -7.85 -4.16
C GLU A 69 -0.35 -6.77 -4.14
N ALA A 70 -0.97 -6.53 -2.99
CA ALA A 70 -1.98 -5.50 -2.82
C ALA A 70 -1.43 -4.10 -3.18
N PHE A 71 -0.20 -3.78 -2.78
CA PHE A 71 0.42 -2.52 -3.18
C PHE A 71 0.52 -2.38 -4.69
N ASP A 72 0.93 -3.44 -5.39
CA ASP A 72 1.09 -3.39 -6.84
C ASP A 72 -0.23 -3.19 -7.58
N ASP A 73 -1.31 -3.80 -7.09
CA ASP A 73 -2.66 -3.66 -7.63
C ASP A 73 -3.33 -2.32 -7.32
N ILE A 74 -3.13 -1.83 -6.10
CA ILE A 74 -3.80 -0.63 -5.58
C ILE A 74 -3.09 0.63 -6.08
N SER A 75 -1.77 0.62 -6.17
CA SER A 75 -0.99 1.82 -6.49
C SER A 75 -0.54 1.90 -7.94
N LYS A 76 -0.71 3.06 -8.56
CA LYS A 76 -0.24 3.35 -9.94
C LYS A 76 0.63 4.60 -9.97
N ASP A 77 1.56 4.63 -10.92
CA ASP A 77 2.34 5.84 -11.20
C ASP A 77 1.46 6.88 -11.91
N ALA A 78 1.36 8.08 -11.34
CA ALA A 78 0.81 9.24 -12.02
C ALA A 78 1.93 10.04 -12.68
N LYS A 79 1.84 10.26 -13.98
CA LYS A 79 2.56 11.35 -14.65
C LYS A 79 1.60 12.52 -14.79
N GLU A 80 1.72 13.54 -13.94
CA GLU A 80 1.08 14.82 -14.21
C GLU A 80 1.87 15.56 -15.31
N PHE A 81 1.24 15.79 -16.45
CA PHE A 81 1.70 16.78 -17.41
C PHE A 81 1.15 18.13 -16.97
N MET A 82 2.00 18.98 -16.38
CA MET A 82 1.71 20.42 -16.25
C MET A 82 1.86 21.11 -17.60
#